data_AF-A0A538HCC3-F1
#
_entry.id   AF-A0A538HCC3-F1
#
_cell.length_a   1.000
_cell.length_b   1.000
_cell.length_c   1.000
_cell.angle_alpha   90.00
_cell.angle_beta   90.00
_cell.angle_gamma   90.00
#
_symmetry.space_group_name_H-M   'P 1'
#
loop_
_entity.id
_entity.type
_entity.pdbx_description
1 polymer ?
#
loop_
_entity_poly.entity_id
_entity_poly.type
_entity_poly.pdbx_seq_one_letter_code
_entity_poly.pdbx_strand_id
1 'polypeptide(L)'
;MSFVPGHSVLCERSREWISLRLDGELSELAEKMLESHLARCAACRTFESDVELTSRLVRTAPLERPEHPIALPRGRRRMLFRPVGAVAATVAAVALGFAAFFNLPSSGTLAAPNSDLTLQRGMRAALLRPGSELPPPGAQQM
;
A
#
# COMPACT_ATOMS: atom_id res chain seq x y z
N MET A 1 29.14 -13.40 2.69
CA MET A 1 27.77 -12.99 3.04
C MET A 1 27.82 -12.42 4.45
N SER A 2 27.75 -11.10 4.59
CA SER A 2 27.94 -10.43 5.88
C SER A 2 26.67 -10.56 6.73
N PHE A 3 26.85 -10.93 7.99
CA PHE A 3 25.78 -11.04 8.99
C PHE A 3 25.24 -9.64 9.29
N VAL A 4 23.98 -9.37 8.94
CA VAL A 4 23.27 -8.18 9.43
C VAL A 4 22.93 -8.47 10.89
N PRO A 5 23.43 -7.70 11.87
CA PRO A 5 23.14 -7.95 13.27
C PRO A 5 21.63 -7.96 13.49
N GLY A 6 21.13 -8.96 14.22
CA GLY A 6 19.71 -9.10 14.51
C GLY A 6 19.14 -7.83 15.12
N HIS A 7 18.37 -7.09 14.33
CA HIS A 7 17.69 -5.89 14.81
C HIS A 7 16.51 -6.32 15.69
N SER A 8 16.33 -5.65 16.84
CA SER A 8 15.12 -5.88 17.63
C SER A 8 13.89 -5.40 16.85
N VAL A 9 12.71 -5.96 17.14
CA VAL A 9 11.44 -5.54 16.51
C VAL A 9 11.22 -4.02 16.57
N LEU A 10 11.68 -3.37 17.65
CA LEU A 10 11.62 -1.91 17.78
C LEU A 10 12.58 -1.18 16.83
N CYS A 11 13.76 -1.73 16.56
CA CYS A 11 14.68 -1.16 15.57
C CYS A 11 14.11 -1.30 14.16
N GLU A 12 13.55 -2.46 13.82
CA GLU A 12 12.88 -2.67 12.53
C GLU A 12 11.73 -1.67 12.35
N ARG A 13 10.87 -1.57 13.36
CA ARG A 13 9.77 -0.59 13.37
C ARG A 13 10.25 0.85 13.24
N SER A 14 11.35 1.20 13.90
CA SER A 14 11.93 2.54 13.80
C SER A 14 12.47 2.81 12.40
N ARG A 15 13.06 1.82 11.73
CA ARG A 15 13.50 1.95 10.33
C ARG A 15 12.35 2.15 9.35
N GLU A 16 11.22 1.47 9.57
CA GLU A 16 9.98 1.75 8.82
C GLU A 16 9.53 3.21 9.01
N TRP A 17 9.50 3.69 10.26
CA TRP A 17 9.11 5.07 10.55
C TRP A 17 10.08 6.10 9.97
N ILE A 18 11.39 5.82 9.98
CA ILE A 18 12.38 6.67 9.32
C ILE A 18 12.06 6.80 7.82
N SER A 19 11.72 5.70 7.14
CA SER A 19 11.31 5.75 5.74
C SER A 19 10.06 6.62 5.54
N LEU A 20 9.01 6.41 6.35
CA LEU A 20 7.79 7.23 6.26
C LEU A 20 8.07 8.72 6.51
N ARG A 21 8.97 9.04 7.43
CA ARG A 21 9.34 10.43 7.72
C ARG A 21 10.05 11.10 6.55
N LEU A 22 10.94 10.37 5.85
CA LEU A 22 11.60 10.86 4.63
C LEU A 22 10.61 11.17 3.50
N ASP A 23 9.47 10.51 3.50
CA ASP A 23 8.39 10.70 2.53
C ASP A 23 7.33 11.71 3.01
N GLY A 24 7.45 12.21 4.25
CA GLY A 24 6.47 13.13 4.85
C GLY A 24 5.15 12.45 5.26
N GLU A 25 5.14 11.12 5.36
CA GLU A 25 3.96 10.29 5.64
C GLU A 25 3.91 9.81 7.11
N LEU A 26 4.88 10.19 7.95
CA LEU A 26 4.89 9.79 9.36
C LEU A 26 3.88 10.60 10.18
N SER A 27 3.06 9.92 10.98
CA SER A 27 2.12 10.60 11.87
C SER A 27 2.82 11.22 13.08
N GLU A 28 2.23 12.27 13.67
CA GLU A 28 2.82 12.99 14.81
C GLU A 28 3.11 12.08 16.02
N LEU A 29 2.20 11.15 16.34
CA LEU A 29 2.42 10.18 17.41
C LEU A 29 3.65 9.30 17.12
N ALA A 30 3.76 8.81 15.87
CA ALA A 30 4.87 7.97 15.46
C ALA A 30 6.19 8.75 15.41
N GLU A 31 6.17 10.04 15.08
CA GLU A 31 7.33 10.94 15.20
C GLU A 31 7.84 10.96 16.64
N LYS A 32 6.97 11.17 17.64
CA LYS A 32 7.39 11.19 19.06
C LYS A 32 7.92 9.86 19.54
N MET A 33 7.34 8.76 19.07
CA MET A 33 7.86 7.43 19.36
C MET A 33 9.24 7.20 18.72
N LEU A 34 9.42 7.64 17.48
CA LEU A 34 10.68 7.55 16.75
C LEU A 34 11.78 8.40 17.42
N GLU A 35 11.51 9.66 17.74
CA GLU A 35 12.41 10.55 18.49
C GLU A 35 12.89 9.88 19.79
N SER A 36 11.96 9.28 20.55
CA SER A 36 12.28 8.55 21.78
C SER A 36 13.19 7.35 21.55
N HIS A 37 13.02 6.61 20.45
CA HIS A 37 13.90 5.50 20.10
C HIS A 37 15.29 6.00 19.68
N LEU A 38 15.33 7.02 18.81
CA LEU A 38 16.55 7.62 18.31
C LEU A 38 17.40 8.22 19.42
N ALA A 39 16.81 8.73 20.51
CA ALA A 39 17.55 9.19 21.67
C ALA A 39 18.43 8.08 22.30
N ARG A 40 18.01 6.82 22.20
CA ARG A 40 18.62 5.66 22.88
C ARG A 40 19.40 4.73 21.95
N CYS A 41 19.07 4.70 20.66
CA CYS A 41 19.62 3.73 19.72
C CYS A 41 20.59 4.37 18.72
N ALA A 42 21.90 4.20 18.95
CA ALA A 42 22.93 4.72 18.05
C ALA A 42 22.83 4.13 16.62
N ALA A 43 22.53 2.84 16.51
CA ALA A 43 22.40 2.17 15.21
C ALA A 43 21.25 2.72 14.35
N CYS A 44 20.14 3.14 14.96
CA CYS A 44 19.04 3.75 14.23
C CYS A 44 19.32 5.21 13.85
N ARG A 45 20.10 5.95 14.65
CA ARG A 45 20.57 7.30 14.28
C ARG A 45 21.51 7.26 13.07
N THR A 46 22.45 6.31 13.06
CA THR A 46 23.34 6.12 11.91
C THR A 46 22.54 5.72 10.67
N PHE A 47 21.59 4.79 10.83
CA PHE A 47 20.72 4.41 9.72
C PHE A 47 19.95 5.62 9.17
N GLU A 48 19.33 6.43 10.03
CA GLU A 48 18.61 7.65 9.65
C GLU A 48 19.48 8.60 8.84
N SER A 49 20.71 8.91 9.30
CA SER A 49 21.61 9.79 8.57
C SER A 49 22.01 9.23 7.21
N ASP A 50 22.27 7.92 7.13
CA ASP A 50 22.70 7.25 5.91
C ASP A 50 21.59 7.27 4.85
N VAL A 51 20.35 6.98 5.26
CA VAL A 51 19.21 7.00 4.34
C VAL A 51 18.82 8.42 3.95
N GLU A 52 18.90 9.40 4.84
CA GLU A 52 18.63 10.81 4.50
C GLU A 52 19.61 11.31 3.44
N LEU A 53 20.91 11.05 3.64
CA LEU A 53 21.95 11.40 2.68
C LEU A 53 21.70 10.72 1.33
N THR A 54 21.45 9.41 1.34
CA THR A 54 21.22 8.64 0.11
C THR A 54 19.98 9.14 -0.64
N SER A 55 18.86 9.33 0.06
CA SER A 55 17.62 9.85 -0.51
C SER A 55 17.82 11.24 -1.08
N ARG A 56 18.57 12.12 -0.41
CA ARG A 56 18.91 13.45 -0.91
C ARG A 56 19.74 13.36 -2.18
N LEU A 57 20.79 12.55 -2.21
CA LEU A 57 21.62 12.36 -3.40
C LEU A 57 20.78 11.91 -4.60
N VAL A 58 19.96 10.87 -4.45
CA VAL A 58 19.12 10.36 -5.53
C VAL A 58 18.08 11.39 -5.99
N ARG A 59 17.42 12.09 -5.06
CA ARG A 59 16.37 13.08 -5.38
C ARG A 59 16.90 14.34 -6.04
N THR A 60 18.15 14.70 -5.77
CA THR A 60 18.78 15.92 -6.30
C THR A 60 19.72 15.67 -7.48
N ALA A 61 20.03 14.40 -7.77
CA ALA A 61 20.85 14.03 -8.91
C ALA A 61 20.19 14.48 -10.22
N PRO A 62 20.97 14.95 -11.21
CA PRO A 62 20.45 15.17 -12.55
C PRO A 62 19.80 13.90 -13.10
N LEU A 63 18.70 14.07 -13.84
CA LEU A 63 18.04 12.93 -14.48
C LEU A 63 18.95 12.30 -15.52
N GLU A 64 19.28 11.02 -15.34
CA GLU A 64 20.01 10.25 -16.32
C GLU A 64 19.09 9.80 -17.45
N ARG A 65 19.61 9.83 -18.68
CA ARG A 65 18.89 9.31 -19.84
C ARG A 65 19.07 7.79 -19.89
N PRO A 66 17.99 6.99 -19.86
CA PRO A 66 18.12 5.55 -19.99
C PRO A 66 18.67 5.20 -21.38
N GLU A 67 19.61 4.24 -21.43
CA GLU A 67 20.20 3.77 -22.70
C GLU A 67 19.15 3.10 -23.61
N HIS A 68 18.15 2.47 -23.00
CA HIS A 68 17.10 1.75 -23.69
C HIS A 68 15.73 2.40 -23.43
N PRO A 69 14.85 2.49 -24.44
CA PRO A 69 13.50 2.99 -24.24
C PRO A 69 12.74 2.15 -23.20
N ILE A 70 12.16 2.81 -22.20
CA ILE A 70 11.27 2.17 -21.23
C ILE A 70 9.89 2.05 -21.89
N ALA A 71 9.54 0.85 -22.36
CA ALA A 71 8.22 0.56 -22.91
C ALA A 71 7.22 0.28 -21.78
N LEU A 72 6.28 1.20 -21.54
CA LEU A 72 5.16 0.94 -20.64
C LEU A 72 4.11 0.08 -21.36
N PRO A 73 3.55 -0.96 -20.72
CA PRO A 73 2.46 -1.72 -21.29
C PRO A 73 1.29 -0.77 -21.56
N ARG A 74 0.88 -0.66 -22.82
CA ARG A 74 -0.33 0.08 -23.18
C ARG A 74 -1.52 -0.70 -22.66
N GLY A 75 -2.01 -0.33 -21.48
CA GLY A 75 -3.30 -0.81 -21.02
C GLY A 75 -4.35 -0.53 -22.09
N ARG A 76 -5.21 -1.52 -22.39
CA ARG A 76 -6.43 -1.28 -23.17
C ARG A 76 -7.16 -0.16 -22.43
N ARG A 77 -7.10 1.07 -22.96
CA ARG A 77 -8.08 2.10 -22.63
C ARG A 77 -9.41 1.47 -23.02
N ARG A 78 -10.07 0.78 -22.09
CA ARG A 78 -11.48 0.45 -22.23
C ARG A 78 -12.13 1.81 -22.22
N MET A 79 -12.28 2.35 -23.42
CA MET A 79 -13.11 3.48 -23.72
C MET A 79 -14.43 3.18 -23.03
N LEU A 80 -14.66 3.77 -21.85
CA LEU A 80 -15.92 3.70 -21.12
C LEU A 80 -16.95 4.57 -21.83
N PHE A 81 -17.06 4.43 -23.16
CA PHE A 81 -18.27 4.77 -23.87
C PHE A 81 -19.32 3.72 -23.47
N ARG A 82 -19.81 3.81 -22.22
CA ARG A 82 -21.11 3.26 -21.87
C ARG A 82 -22.10 4.03 -22.74
N PRO A 83 -22.85 3.39 -23.64
CA PRO A 83 -23.93 4.08 -24.33
C PRO A 83 -24.90 4.61 -23.27
N VAL A 84 -25.25 5.89 -23.35
CA VAL A 84 -26.14 6.63 -22.43
C VAL A 84 -27.60 6.12 -22.46
N GLY A 85 -27.87 4.96 -23.07
CA GLY A 85 -29.21 4.41 -23.28
C GLY A 85 -29.81 3.61 -22.11
N ALA A 86 -29.10 3.41 -20.99
CA ALA A 86 -29.53 2.52 -19.91
C ALA A 86 -29.99 3.23 -18.62
N VAL A 87 -30.60 4.42 -18.72
CA VAL A 87 -31.16 5.18 -17.57
C VAL A 87 -32.66 5.46 -17.75
N ALA A 88 -33.40 4.58 -18.41
CA ALA A 88 -34.87 4.71 -18.51
C ALA A 88 -35.64 3.84 -17.50
N ALA A 89 -35.00 2.96 -16.74
CA ALA A 89 -35.68 1.90 -15.98
C ALA A 89 -35.53 1.96 -14.44
N THR A 90 -35.17 3.12 -13.85
CA THR A 90 -35.01 3.24 -12.38
C THR A 90 -36.08 4.05 -11.65
N VAL A 91 -36.96 4.76 -12.36
CA VAL A 91 -38.00 5.58 -11.70
C VAL A 91 -39.13 4.73 -11.13
N ALA A 92 -39.43 3.57 -11.72
CA ALA A 92 -40.54 2.70 -11.28
C ALA A 92 -40.26 1.96 -9.94
N ALA A 93 -39.00 1.68 -9.61
CA ALA A 93 -38.65 0.92 -8.41
C ALA A 93 -38.78 1.72 -7.10
N VAL A 94 -38.60 3.05 -7.16
CA VAL A 94 -38.66 3.93 -5.97
C VAL A 94 -40.10 4.06 -5.44
N ALA A 95 -41.10 4.12 -6.33
CA ALA A 95 -42.50 4.26 -5.94
C ALA A 95 -43.04 3.00 -5.21
N LEU A 96 -42.62 1.80 -5.63
CA LEU A 96 -43.01 0.54 -4.99
C LEU A 96 -42.28 0.30 -3.66
N GLY A 97 -41.01 0.70 -3.57
CA GLY A 97 -40.21 0.56 -2.33
C GLY A 97 -40.72 1.44 -1.18
N PHE A 98 -41.13 2.68 -1.47
CA PHE A 98 -41.64 3.61 -0.44
C PHE A 98 -42.94 3.15 0.21
N ALA A 99 -43.86 2.56 -0.57
CA ALA A 99 -45.13 2.05 -0.05
C ALA A 99 -44.95 0.82 0.85
N ALA A 100 -43.98 -0.05 0.54
CA ALA A 100 -43.65 -1.20 1.37
C ALA A 100 -42.98 -0.78 2.69
N PHE A 101 -42.11 0.23 2.67
CA PHE A 101 -41.36 0.66 3.85
C PHE A 101 -42.25 1.28 4.94
N PHE A 102 -43.30 2.02 4.57
CA PHE A 102 -44.23 2.62 5.53
C PHE A 102 -45.28 1.66 6.12
N ASN A 103 -45.40 0.44 5.59
CA ASN A 103 -46.38 -0.56 6.05
C ASN A 103 -45.76 -1.69 6.91
N LEU A 104 -44.44 -1.68 7.15
CA LEU A 104 -43.82 -2.69 8.01
C LEU A 104 -43.82 -2.23 9.49
N PRO A 105 -44.33 -3.04 10.43
CA PRO A 105 -44.09 -2.80 11.85
C PRO A 105 -42.59 -2.93 12.15
N SER A 106 -42.07 -1.93 12.86
CA SER A 106 -40.65 -1.82 13.24
C SER A 106 -40.23 -2.96 14.17
N SER A 107 -39.76 -4.06 13.60
CA SER A 107 -38.89 -5.02 14.27
C SER A 107 -37.46 -4.68 13.89
N GLY A 108 -36.80 -3.86 14.73
CA GLY A 108 -35.42 -3.48 14.53
C GLY A 108 -34.49 -4.69 14.56
N THR A 109 -33.39 -4.64 13.82
CA THR A 109 -32.26 -5.60 13.90
C THR A 109 -31.06 -5.10 13.08
N LEU A 110 -29.97 -4.88 13.83
CA LEU A 110 -28.55 -5.17 13.57
C LEU A 110 -27.72 -4.30 12.61
N ALA A 111 -26.76 -3.65 13.26
CA ALA A 111 -25.47 -3.22 12.78
C ALA A 111 -24.89 -4.12 11.66
N ALA A 112 -24.55 -3.50 10.54
CA ALA A 112 -23.80 -4.12 9.47
C ALA A 112 -22.32 -4.36 9.90
N PRO A 113 -21.73 -5.53 9.61
CA PRO A 113 -20.33 -5.79 9.88
C PRO A 113 -19.42 -5.05 8.88
N ASN A 114 -18.43 -4.30 9.39
CA ASN A 114 -17.41 -3.61 8.60
C ASN A 114 -16.49 -4.62 7.91
N SER A 115 -16.79 -4.94 6.65
CA SER A 115 -15.99 -5.80 5.75
C SER A 115 -14.70 -5.13 5.23
N ASP A 116 -14.46 -3.88 5.62
CA ASP A 116 -13.36 -3.04 5.10
C ASP A 116 -11.99 -3.43 5.71
N LEU A 117 -11.93 -3.86 6.98
CA LEU A 117 -10.67 -4.20 7.65
C LEU A 117 -10.04 -5.52 7.15
N THR A 118 -10.86 -6.48 6.72
CA THR A 118 -10.40 -7.82 6.30
C THR A 118 -9.71 -7.76 4.94
N LEU A 119 -10.17 -6.87 4.06
CA LEU A 119 -9.59 -6.64 2.73
C LEU A 119 -8.18 -6.02 2.83
N GLN A 120 -8.00 -5.10 3.79
CA GLN A 120 -6.74 -4.39 3.97
C GLN A 120 -5.61 -5.30 4.52
N ARG A 121 -5.94 -6.30 5.37
CA ARG A 121 -4.98 -7.31 5.84
C ARG A 121 -4.52 -8.27 4.73
N GLY A 122 -5.42 -8.66 3.83
CA GLY A 122 -5.09 -9.59 2.73
C GLY A 122 -4.07 -9.00 1.74
N MET A 123 -4.21 -7.72 1.39
CA MET A 123 -3.27 -7.05 0.47
C MET A 123 -1.85 -6.93 1.02
N ARG A 124 -1.70 -6.66 2.33
CA ARG A 124 -0.37 -6.61 2.97
C ARG A 124 0.32 -7.97 3.00
N ALA A 125 -0.42 -9.06 3.21
CA ALA A 125 0.13 -10.41 3.18
C ALA A 125 0.60 -10.83 1.78
N ALA A 126 -0.09 -10.38 0.72
CA ALA A 126 0.28 -10.70 -0.66
C ALA A 126 1.56 -10.00 -1.14
N LEU A 127 1.80 -8.76 -0.67
CA LEU A 127 2.98 -7.97 -1.07
C LEU A 127 4.27 -8.38 -0.36
N LEU A 128 4.19 -9.15 0.73
CA LEU A 128 5.34 -9.62 1.51
C LEU A 128 5.78 -11.04 1.14
N ARG A 129 5.26 -11.64 0.06
CA ARG A 129 5.70 -12.97 -0.39
C ARG A 129 7.13 -12.86 -0.95
N PRO A 130 8.16 -13.43 -0.30
CA PRO A 130 9.49 -13.47 -0.86
C PRO A 130 9.48 -14.38 -2.08
N GLY A 131 10.19 -13.96 -3.14
CA GLY A 131 10.19 -14.58 -4.46
C GLY A 131 10.42 -16.08 -4.41
N SER A 132 9.54 -16.82 -5.08
CA SER A 132 9.85 -18.18 -5.52
C SER A 132 11.06 -18.14 -6.44
N GLU A 133 12.08 -18.90 -6.06
CA GLU A 133 13.35 -19.06 -6.73
C GLU A 133 13.21 -19.27 -8.24
N LEU A 134 14.01 -18.52 -9.01
CA LEU A 134 14.26 -18.81 -10.41
C LEU A 134 15.06 -20.12 -10.46
N PRO A 135 14.61 -21.19 -11.15
CA PRO A 135 15.44 -22.38 -11.33
C PRO A 135 16.67 -22.04 -12.19
N PRO A 136 17.85 -22.64 -11.92
CA PRO A 136 19.06 -22.36 -12.69
C PRO A 136 18.90 -22.77 -14.16
N PRO A 137 19.50 -22.02 -15.11
CA PRO A 137 19.43 -22.36 -16.52
C PRO A 137 20.37 -23.54 -16.78
N GLY A 138 19.84 -24.71 -17.15
CA GLY A 138 20.70 -25.80 -17.63
C GLY A 138 20.21 -27.24 -17.53
N ALA A 139 18.98 -27.53 -17.10
CA ALA A 139 18.50 -28.91 -16.96
C ALA A 139 17.51 -29.35 -18.05
N GLN A 140 17.78 -29.03 -19.32
CA GLN A 140 17.11 -29.65 -20.47
C GLN A 140 18.10 -29.87 -21.62
N GLN A 141 18.79 -31.01 -21.57
CA GLN A 141 19.17 -31.85 -22.74
C GLN A 141 20.18 -32.92 -22.31
N MET A 142 19.69 -34.11 -21.97
CA MET A 142 20.13 -35.43 -22.44
C MET A 142 19.39 -36.52 -21.67
#